data_AF-A0A965WH48-F1
#
_entry.id   AF-A0A965WH48-F1
#
_cell.length_a   1.000
_cell.length_b   1.000
_cell.length_c   1.000
_cell.angle_alpha   90.00
_cell.angle_beta   90.00
_cell.angle_gamma   90.00
#
_symmetry.space_group_name_H-M   'P 1'
#
loop_
_entity.id
_entity.type
_entity.pdbx_description
1 polymer ?
#
loop_
_entity_poly.entity_id
_entity_poly.type
_entity_poly.pdbx_seq_one_letter_code
_entity_poly.pdbx_strand_id
1 'polypeptide(L)' 'MLWTEIKKWAKTHGYEVLKDKGDEEKDEPVTYYWSKIDDPSASGVSPSVSKLARDIYNNITNNAWVDHQTEYKEK' A
#
# COMPACT_ATOMS: atom_id res chain seq x y z
N MET A 1 -3.68 10.98 4.94
CA MET A 1 -2.31 10.87 4.41
C MET A 1 -2.33 11.24 2.94
N LEU A 2 -1.38 12.05 2.49
CA LEU A 2 -1.30 12.46 1.09
C LEU A 2 -0.54 11.41 0.28
N TRP A 3 -0.99 11.14 -0.96
CA TRP A 3 -0.32 10.21 -1.89
C TRP A 3 1.18 10.54 -2.09
N THR A 4 1.50 11.82 -2.17
CA THR A 4 2.88 12.32 -2.37
C THR A 4 3.80 11.95 -1.20
N GLU A 5 3.29 12.00 0.03
CA GLU A 5 4.03 11.61 1.23
C GLU A 5 4.29 10.11 1.24
N ILE A 6 3.26 9.31 0.97
CA ILE A 6 3.40 7.84 0.93
C ILE A 6 4.32 7.41 -0.22
N LYS A 7 4.25 8.04 -1.39
CA LYS A 7 5.17 7.77 -2.49
C LYS A 7 6.62 8.02 -2.11
N LYS A 8 6.90 9.13 -1.40
CA LYS A 8 8.26 9.45 -0.93
C LYS A 8 8.72 8.45 0.13
N TRP A 9 7.87 8.16 1.12
CA TRP A 9 8.16 7.20 2.19
C TRP A 9 8.37 5.77 1.68
N ALA A 10 7.55 5.30 0.74
CA ALA A 10 7.71 3.97 0.14
C ALA A 10 9.07 3.86 -0.58
N LYS A 11 9.42 4.90 -1.35
CA LYS A 11 10.72 4.95 -2.05
C LYS A 11 11.91 4.92 -1.09
N THR A 12 11.84 5.59 0.07
CA THR A 12 12.93 5.54 1.07
C THR A 12 13.10 4.15 1.70
N HIS A 13 12.07 3.30 1.65
CA HIS A 13 12.11 1.92 2.15
C HIS A 13 12.36 0.89 1.03
N GLY A 14 12.69 1.32 -0.19
CA GLY A 14 12.98 0.41 -1.31
C GLY A 14 11.74 -0.12 -2.01
N TYR A 15 10.61 0.60 -1.94
CA TYR A 15 9.38 0.24 -2.65
C TYR A 15 9.10 1.20 -3.79
N GLU A 16 8.63 0.65 -4.90
CA GLU A 16 8.00 1.40 -5.98
C GLU A 16 6.49 1.37 -5.82
N VAL A 17 5.84 2.51 -6.07
CA VAL A 17 4.38 2.64 -5.96
C VAL A 17 3.81 3.36 -7.18
N LEU A 18 2.70 2.84 -7.69
CA LEU A 18 1.95 3.37 -8.81
C LEU A 18 0.52 3.67 -8.37
N LYS A 19 -0.02 4.78 -8.88
CA LYS A 19 -1.43 5.13 -8.71
C LYS A 19 -2.10 5.00 -10.06
N ASP A 20 -3.05 4.09 -10.13
CA ASP A 20 -4.04 4.07 -11.19
C ASP A 20 -5.22 4.95 -10.77
N LYS A 21 -5.56 5.91 -11.63
CA LYS A 21 -6.67 6.83 -11.36
C LYS A 21 -8.03 6.18 -11.61
N GLY A 22 -8.06 4.99 -12.23
CA GLY A 22 -9.29 4.40 -12.69
C GLY A 22 -9.95 5.24 -13.79
N ASP A 23 -11.13 4.80 -14.19
CA ASP A 23 -11.95 5.42 -15.22
C ASP A 23 -13.41 5.41 -14.73
N GLU A 24 -13.92 6.59 -14.34
CA GLU A 24 -15.31 6.73 -13.87
C GLU A 24 -16.32 6.37 -14.96
N GLU A 25 -16.00 6.54 -16.24
CA GLU A 25 -16.90 6.16 -17.35
C GLU A 25 -16.99 4.64 -17.54
N LYS A 26 -16.04 3.89 -16.95
CA LYS A 26 -15.98 2.42 -17.02
C LYS A 26 -16.19 1.74 -15.66
N ASP A 27 -16.63 2.48 -14.64
CA ASP A 27 -16.75 1.99 -13.26
C ASP A 27 -15.43 1.40 -12.69
N GLU A 28 -14.27 1.86 -13.17
CA GLU A 28 -12.96 1.38 -12.71
C GLU A 28 -12.49 2.20 -11.49
N PRO A 29 -12.31 1.59 -10.30
CA PRO A 29 -11.94 2.32 -9.10
C PRO A 29 -10.46 2.71 -9.09
N VAL A 30 -10.15 3.82 -8.41
CA VAL A 30 -8.77 4.23 -8.11
C VAL A 30 -8.04 3.11 -7.37
N THR A 31 -6.92 2.68 -7.93
CA THR A 31 -6.16 1.53 -7.43
C THR A 31 -4.70 1.91 -7.21
N TYR A 32 -4.08 1.40 -6.15
CA TYR A 32 -2.69 1.68 -5.81
C TYR A 32 -1.89 0.39 -5.83
N TYR A 33 -0.82 0.37 -6.60
CA TYR A 33 0.07 -0.76 -6.74
C TYR A 33 1.35 -0.48 -5.96
N TRP A 34 1.92 -1.52 -5.36
CA TRP A 34 3.24 -1.46 -4.74
C TRP A 34 4.05 -2.70 -5.07
N SER A 35 5.36 -2.53 -5.17
CA SER A 35 6.33 -3.61 -5.31
C SER A 35 7.62 -3.24 -4.61
N LYS A 36 8.31 -4.23 -4.05
CA LYS A 36 9.65 -4.06 -3.52
C LYS A 36 10.66 -4.12 -4.67
N ILE A 37 11.59 -3.17 -4.70
CA ILE A 37 12.56 -3.03 -5.80
C ILE A 37 13.50 -4.24 -5.85
N ASP A 38 13.94 -4.72 -4.69
CA ASP A 38 14.87 -5.85 -4.58
C ASP A 38 14.19 -7.22 -4.66
N ASP A 39 12.87 -7.27 -4.51
CA ASP A 39 12.08 -8.50 -4.55
C ASP A 39 10.71 -8.25 -5.19
N PRO A 40 10.60 -8.43 -6.51
CA PRO A 40 9.34 -8.24 -7.23
C PRO A 40 8.20 -9.17 -6.75
N SER A 41 8.51 -10.27 -6.06
CA SER A 41 7.50 -11.16 -5.48
C SER A 41 6.79 -10.51 -4.28
N ALA A 42 7.46 -9.58 -3.59
CA ALA A 42 6.85 -8.73 -2.58
C ALA A 42 6.13 -7.54 -3.24
N SER A 43 4.96 -7.82 -3.79
CA SER A 43 4.09 -6.83 -4.45
C SER A 43 2.63 -6.99 -4.02
N GLY A 44 1.83 -5.97 -4.31
CA GLY A 44 0.42 -5.99 -3.98
C GLY A 44 -0.37 -4.82 -4.55
N VAL A 45 -1.68 -4.90 -4.33
CA VAL A 45 -2.67 -3.93 -4.78
C VAL A 45 -3.52 -3.50 -3.60
N SER A 46 -3.73 -2.19 -3.47
CA SER A 46 -4.45 -1.59 -2.37
C SER A 46 -5.47 -0.58 -2.90
N PRO A 47 -6.72 -0.56 -2.41
CA PRO A 47 -7.77 0.32 -2.93
C PRO A 47 -7.73 1.73 -2.34
N SER A 48 -6.79 2.04 -1.44
CA SER A 48 -6.60 3.40 -0.91
C SER A 48 -5.17 3.64 -0.43
N VAL A 49 -4.77 4.91 -0.37
CA VAL A 49 -3.44 5.33 0.11
C VAL A 49 -3.16 4.82 1.53
N SER A 50 -4.17 4.79 2.41
CA SER A 50 -4.01 4.28 3.77
C SER A 50 -3.79 2.77 3.82
N LYS A 51 -4.48 2.02 2.96
CA LYS A 51 -4.27 0.57 2.86
C LYS A 51 -2.91 0.26 2.24
N LEU A 52 -2.50 0.99 1.20
CA LEU A 52 -1.16 0.91 0.60
C LEU A 52 -0.06 1.05 1.65
N ALA A 53 -0.11 2.12 2.45
CA ALA A 53 0.90 2.36 3.48
C ALA A 53 0.92 1.24 4.52
N ARG A 54 -0.25 0.73 4.91
CA ARG A 54 -0.39 -0.39 5.85
C ARG A 54 0.20 -1.67 5.28
N ASP A 55 -0.07 -1.98 4.02
CA ASP A 55 0.40 -3.21 3.38
C ASP A 55 1.92 -3.18 3.23
N ILE A 56 2.50 -2.04 2.82
CA ILE A 56 3.96 -1.82 2.80
C ILE A 56 4.55 -1.93 4.21
N TYR A 57 3.93 -1.31 5.21
CA TYR A 57 4.41 -1.38 6.60
C TYR A 57 4.39 -2.81 7.14
N ASN A 58 3.34 -3.57 6.84
CA ASN A 58 3.23 -4.97 7.22
C ASN A 58 4.31 -5.81 6.51
N ASN A 59 4.60 -5.54 5.23
CA ASN A 59 5.70 -6.18 4.52
C ASN A 59 7.06 -5.86 5.14
N ILE A 60 7.33 -4.59 5.48
CA ILE A 60 8.57 -4.15 6.15
C ILE A 60 8.75 -4.85 7.51
N THR A 61 7.65 -5.03 8.24
CA THR A 61 7.66 -5.60 9.60
C THR A 61 7.43 -7.11 9.64
N ASN A 62 7.50 -7.80 8.50
CA ASN A 62 7.20 -9.24 8.38
C ASN A 62 5.89 -9.64 9.07
N ASN A 63 4.85 -8.82 8.91
CA ASN A 63 3.51 -8.99 9.48
C ASN A 63 3.44 -9.03 11.02
N ALA A 64 4.48 -8.58 11.73
CA ALA A 64 4.54 -8.65 13.20
C ALA A 64 3.39 -7.92 13.93
N TRP A 65 2.70 -6.98 13.26
CA TRP A 65 1.67 -6.13 13.86
C TRP A 65 0.27 -6.33 13.28
N VAL A 66 0.07 -7.35 12.43
CA VAL A 66 -1.22 -7.58 11.75
C VAL A 66 -2.33 -7.89 12.77
N ASP A 67 -2.03 -8.69 13.79
CA ASP A 67 -3.00 -9.07 14.82
C ASP A 67 -3.47 -7.85 15.63
N HIS A 68 -2.53 -7.00 16.07
CA HIS A 68 -2.85 -5.77 16.80
C HIS A 68 -3.71 -4.79 15.98
N GLN A 69 -3.41 -4.66 14.68
CA GLN A 69 -4.21 -3.84 13.78
C GLN A 69 -5.63 -4.40 13.56
N THR A 70 -5.78 -5.72 13.62
CA THR A 70 -7.07 -6.39 13.46
C THR A 70 -7.91 -6.21 14.71
N GLU A 71 -7.35 -6.46 15.90
CA GLU A 71 -8.02 -6.22 17.18
C GLU A 71 -8.50 -4.78 17.35
N TYR A 72 -7.70 -3.79 16.91
CA TYR A 72 -8.10 -2.38 16.98
C TYR A 72 -9.27 -2.03 16.04
N LYS A 73 -9.43 -2.75 14.93
CA LYS A 73 -10.54 -2.52 13.98
C LYS A 73 -11.86 -3.15 14.40
N GLU A 74 -11.79 -4.22 15.20
CA GLU A 74 -12.96 -4.94 15.70
C GLU A 74 -13.55 -4.29 16.96
N LYS A 75 -12.84 -3.35 17.57
CA LYS A 75 -13.31 -2.50 18.68
C LYS A 75 -13.98 -1.23 18.17
#